data_AF-A0A7K3S8L7-F1
#
_entry.id   AF-A0A7K3S8L7-F1
#
_cell.length_a   1.000
_cell.length_b   1.000
_cell.length_c   1.000
_cell.angle_alpha   90.00
_cell.angle_beta   90.00
_cell.angle_gamma   90.00
#
_symmetry.space_group_name_H-M   'P 1'
#
loop_
_entity.id
_entity.type
_entity.pdbx_description
1 polymer ?
#
loop_
_entity_poly.entity_id
_entity_poly.type
_entity_poly.pdbx_seq_one_letter_code
_entity_poly.pdbx_strand_id
1 'polypeptide(L)'
;GAQSQVVGSVAELHRTADAAWDRAVAEPDAEAPTWTRYVVEPAEVEFFQGDARRRHIRLRYRRDAGAGAGSGGDWTRELLWP
;
A
#
# COMPACT_ATOMS: atom_id res chain seq x y z
N GLY A 1 -0.71 19.60 -3.06
CA GLY A 1 0.46 18.88 -2.55
C GLY A 1 1.57 18.96 -3.57
N ALA A 2 2.82 18.96 -3.11
CA ALA A 2 4.02 19.10 -3.94
C ALA A 2 4.87 17.81 -3.92
N GLN A 3 4.23 16.65 -3.79
CA GLN A 3 4.94 15.37 -3.72
C GLN A 3 5.85 15.21 -4.94
N SER A 4 7.11 14.83 -4.69
CA SER A 4 8.16 14.64 -5.71
C SER A 4 8.63 15.91 -6.43
N GLN A 5 8.17 17.10 -6.07
CA GLN A 5 8.73 18.35 -6.60
C GLN A 5 10.08 18.69 -5.94
N VAL A 6 10.92 19.45 -6.65
CA VAL A 6 12.19 19.96 -6.12
C VAL A 6 11.92 20.98 -5.01
N VAL A 7 12.65 20.89 -3.90
CA VAL A 7 12.63 21.86 -2.79
C VAL A 7 14.03 22.43 -2.58
N GLY A 8 14.14 23.72 -2.23
CA GLY A 8 15.41 24.43 -2.19
C GLY A 8 16.30 24.09 -0.99
N SER A 9 15.73 23.54 0.09
CA SER A 9 16.48 23.13 1.29
C SER A 9 15.66 22.24 2.23
N VAL A 10 16.35 21.55 3.14
CA VAL A 10 15.71 20.81 4.25
C VAL A 10 14.91 21.75 5.16
N ALA A 11 15.43 22.95 5.43
CA ALA A 11 14.74 23.92 6.28
C ALA A 11 13.42 24.41 5.65
N GLU A 12 13.38 24.60 4.33
CA GLU A 12 12.16 24.92 3.58
C GLU A 12 11.16 23.77 3.59
N LEU A 13 11.63 22.53 3.41
CA LEU A 13 10.80 21.34 3.51
C LEU A 13 10.10 21.26 4.88
N HIS A 14 10.86 21.40 5.97
CA HIS A 14 10.31 21.31 7.33
C HIS A 14 9.28 22.41 7.59
N ARG A 15 9.60 23.69 7.29
CA ARG A 15 8.64 24.79 7.48
C ARG A 15 7.34 24.58 6.70
N THR A 16 7.43 24.08 5.47
CA THR A 16 6.26 23.82 4.63
C THR A 16 5.45 22.63 5.14
N ALA A 17 6.11 21.59 5.64
CA ALA A 17 5.47 20.42 6.24
C ALA A 17 4.76 20.79 7.56
N ASP A 18 5.41 21.56 8.44
CA ASP A 18 4.83 22.02 9.71
C ASP A 18 3.57 22.87 9.45
N ALA A 19 3.64 23.82 8.51
CA ALA A 19 2.48 24.64 8.15
C ALA A 19 1.33 23.82 7.50
N ALA A 20 1.65 22.75 6.76
CA ALA A 20 0.65 21.84 6.22
C ALA A 20 0.01 20.98 7.33
N TRP A 21 0.80 20.55 8.31
CA TRP A 21 0.34 19.81 9.48
C TRP A 21 -0.58 20.66 10.36
N ASP A 22 -0.19 21.88 10.71
CA ASP A 22 -1.01 22.80 11.50
C ASP A 22 -2.36 23.07 10.85
N ARG A 23 -2.38 23.24 9.51
CA ARG A 23 -3.62 23.37 8.74
C ARG A 23 -4.47 22.10 8.83
N ALA A 24 -3.88 20.91 8.66
CA ALA A 24 -4.63 19.65 8.72
C ALA A 24 -5.24 19.40 10.11
N VAL A 25 -4.57 19.85 11.17
CA VAL A 25 -5.10 19.79 12.55
C VAL A 25 -6.24 20.79 12.75
N ALA A 26 -6.10 22.02 12.24
CA ALA A 26 -7.11 23.06 12.36
C ALA A 26 -8.35 22.80 11.48
N GLU A 27 -8.16 22.16 10.33
CA GLU A 27 -9.17 21.96 9.28
C GLU A 27 -9.20 20.48 8.84
N PRO A 28 -9.65 19.55 9.70
CA PRO A 28 -9.58 18.11 9.43
C PRO A 28 -10.44 17.66 8.23
N ASP A 29 -11.51 18.40 7.94
CA ASP A 29 -12.42 18.12 6.83
C ASP A 29 -12.07 18.89 5.55
N ALA A 30 -10.96 19.64 5.53
CA ALA A 30 -10.54 20.37 4.35
C ALA A 30 -10.25 19.42 3.18
N GLU A 31 -10.75 19.78 2.00
CA GLU A 31 -10.49 19.01 0.79
C GLU A 31 -9.00 19.08 0.42
N ALA A 32 -8.44 17.93 0.04
CA ALA A 32 -7.07 17.82 -0.47
C ALA A 32 -7.12 17.43 -1.96
N PRO A 33 -7.38 18.38 -2.89
CA PRO A 33 -7.70 18.06 -4.29
C PRO A 33 -6.57 17.37 -5.07
N THR A 34 -5.32 17.52 -4.62
CA THR A 34 -4.17 16.82 -5.24
C THR A 34 -3.92 15.44 -4.62
N TRP A 35 -4.71 15.04 -3.63
CA TRP A 35 -4.51 13.82 -2.88
C TRP A 35 -5.65 12.84 -3.18
N THR A 36 -5.29 11.58 -3.33
CA THR A 36 -6.26 10.52 -3.59
C THR A 36 -5.78 9.22 -2.94
N ARG A 37 -6.72 8.33 -2.65
CA ARG A 37 -6.44 6.96 -2.20
C ARG A 37 -6.76 6.01 -3.32
N TYR A 38 -5.91 5.01 -3.48
CA TYR A 38 -6.21 3.87 -4.33
C TYR A 38 -6.36 2.62 -3.47
N VAL A 39 -7.24 1.71 -3.90
CA VAL A 39 -7.34 0.37 -3.36
C VAL A 39 -6.78 -0.59 -4.39
N VAL A 40 -5.83 -1.42 -3.98
CA VAL A 40 -5.36 -2.54 -4.79
C VAL A 40 -6.22 -3.75 -4.42
N GLU A 41 -7.06 -4.19 -5.35
CA GLU A 41 -7.77 -5.46 -5.23
C GLU A 41 -6.81 -6.58 -5.67
N PRO A 42 -6.32 -7.43 -4.74
CA PRO A 42 -5.33 -8.42 -5.10
C PRO A 42 -5.97 -9.49 -5.98
N ALA A 43 -5.35 -9.76 -7.12
CA ALA A 43 -5.58 -10.96 -7.91
C ALA A 43 -4.76 -12.15 -7.38
N GLU A 44 -3.62 -11.85 -6.74
CA GLU A 44 -2.69 -12.83 -6.18
C GLU A 44 -2.02 -12.30 -4.92
N VAL A 45 -1.74 -13.19 -3.96
CA VAL A 45 -0.97 -12.93 -2.74
C VAL A 45 0.03 -14.07 -2.53
N GLU A 46 1.31 -13.76 -2.33
CA GLU A 46 2.33 -14.74 -1.95
C GLU A 46 2.80 -14.52 -0.51
N PHE A 47 2.87 -15.60 0.27
CA PHE A 47 3.53 -15.66 1.56
C PHE A 47 4.85 -16.43 1.43
N PHE A 48 5.95 -15.78 1.80
CA PHE A 48 7.28 -16.36 1.79
C PHE A 48 7.82 -16.50 3.22
N GLN A 49 8.17 -17.72 3.61
CA GLN A 49 8.84 -18.00 4.89
C GLN A 49 10.28 -18.48 4.62
N GLY A 50 11.24 -17.68 5.08
CA GLY A 50 12.66 -18.03 5.05
C GLY A 50 12.98 -19.27 5.90
N ASP A 51 13.93 -20.06 5.43
CA ASP A 51 14.46 -21.25 6.12
C ASP A 51 15.98 -21.24 5.95
N ALA A 52 16.72 -21.38 7.04
CA ALA A 52 18.19 -21.23 7.06
C ALA A 52 18.91 -22.28 6.20
N ARG A 53 18.29 -23.43 5.94
CA ARG A 53 18.79 -24.49 5.07
C ARG A 53 18.29 -24.33 3.62
N ARG A 54 17.77 -23.15 3.25
CA ARG A 54 17.26 -22.79 1.91
C ARG A 54 16.05 -23.60 1.44
N ARG A 55 15.26 -24.14 2.38
CA ARG A 55 14.00 -24.86 2.09
C ARG A 55 12.81 -23.95 2.37
N HIS A 56 12.73 -22.85 1.63
CA HIS A 56 11.72 -21.83 1.86
C HIS A 56 10.33 -22.37 1.62
N ILE A 57 9.37 -21.93 2.44
CA ILE A 57 7.95 -22.24 2.22
C ILE A 57 7.37 -21.06 1.47
N ARG A 58 6.84 -21.32 0.28
CA ARG A 58 6.18 -20.33 -0.58
C ARG A 58 4.74 -20.73 -0.82
N LEU A 59 3.81 -19.94 -0.30
CA LEU A 59 2.38 -20.16 -0.50
C LEU A 59 1.83 -19.06 -1.38
N ARG A 60 1.29 -19.43 -2.54
CA ARG A 60 0.57 -18.53 -3.43
C ARG A 60 -0.93 -18.72 -3.26
N TYR A 61 -1.64 -17.61 -3.17
CA TYR A 61 -3.10 -17.56 -3.24
C TYR A 61 -3.47 -16.79 -4.50
N ARG A 62 -4.24 -17.41 -5.39
CA ARG A 62 -4.76 -16.75 -6.60
C ARG A 62 -6.28 -16.70 -6.53
N ARG A 63 -6.88 -15.56 -6.84
CA ARG A 63 -8.33 -15.43 -6.90
C ARG A 63 -8.87 -15.97 -8.22
N ASP A 64 -9.97 -16.69 -8.17
CA ASP A 64 -10.60 -17.26 -9.37
C ASP A 64 -11.47 -16.24 -10.12
N ALA A 65 -11.43 -16.38 -11.45
CA ALA A 65 -12.25 -15.68 -12.44
C ALA A 65 -13.75 -15.63 -12.09
N GLY A 66 -14.30 -14.56 -11.49
CA GLY A 66 -15.75 -14.41 -11.27
C GLY A 66 -16.21 -14.34 -9.81
N ALA A 67 -15.26 -14.49 -8.90
CA ALA A 67 -15.38 -14.20 -7.48
C ALA A 67 -15.82 -12.76 -7.21
N GLY A 68 -17.00 -12.51 -6.64
CA GLY A 68 -17.35 -11.18 -6.15
C GLY A 68 -16.42 -10.76 -5.00
N ALA A 69 -16.10 -9.47 -4.87
CA ALA A 69 -15.18 -8.93 -3.85
C ALA A 69 -15.64 -9.08 -2.38
N GLY A 70 -16.71 -9.83 -2.12
CA GLY A 70 -17.35 -9.95 -0.81
C GLY A 70 -17.53 -11.37 -0.28
N SER A 71 -17.30 -12.41 -1.08
CA SER A 71 -17.34 -13.81 -0.60
C SER A 71 -15.93 -14.32 -0.45
N GLY A 72 -15.52 -14.71 0.77
CA GLY A 72 -14.23 -15.35 1.04
C GLY A 72 -14.08 -16.75 0.43
N GLY A 73 -14.68 -17.02 -0.73
CA GLY A 73 -14.87 -18.34 -1.33
C GLY A 73 -14.03 -18.64 -2.58
N ASP A 74 -13.19 -17.72 -3.07
CA ASP A 74 -12.63 -17.85 -4.43
C ASP A 74 -11.11 -17.78 -4.51
N TRP A 75 -10.40 -18.27 -3.50
CA TRP A 75 -8.93 -18.29 -3.50
C TRP A 75 -8.40 -19.71 -3.61
N THR A 76 -7.68 -19.99 -4.70
CA THR A 76 -6.89 -21.21 -4.86
C THR A 76 -5.54 -21.04 -4.16
N ARG A 77 -5.20 -21.96 -3.26
CA ARG A 77 -3.93 -21.98 -2.52
C ARG A 77 -2.98 -23.04 -3.08
N GLU A 78 -1.75 -22.65 -3.35
CA GLU A 78 -0.71 -23.51 -3.94
C GLU A 78 0.61 -23.40 -3.16
N LEU A 79 1.32 -24.53 -3.01
CA LEU A 79 2.69 -24.56 -2.52
C LEU A 79 3.65 -24.51 -3.71
N LEU A 80 4.57 -23.55 -3.70
CA LEU A 80 5.57 -23.38 -4.75
C LEU A 80 6.95 -23.89 -4.30
N TRP A 81 7.77 -24.30 -5.28
CA TRP A 81 9.19 -24.53 -5.04
C TRP A 81 9.89 -23.21 -4.63
N PRO A 82 10.92 -23.26 -3.76
CA PRO A 82 11.69 -22.08 -3.34
C PRO A 82 12.21 -21.24 -4.50
#